data_AF-A0AAD5M5V6-F1
#
_entry.id   AF-A0AAD5M5V6-F1
#
_cell.length_a   1.000
_cell.length_b   1.000
_cell.length_c   1.000
_cell.angle_alpha   90.00
_cell.angle_beta   90.00
_cell.angle_gamma   90.00
#
_symmetry.space_group_name_H-M   'P 1'
#
loop_
_entity.id
_entity.type
_entity.pdbx_description
1 polymer ?
#
loop_
_entity_poly.entity_id
_entity_poly.type
_entity_poly.pdbx_seq_one_letter_code
_entity_poly.pdbx_strand_id
1 'polypeptide(L)'
;MSGDIYGGDEVGGIVFDAGSHSFRVGFAGEEYPKGDMPSFVAVREIEPDGDIESKEIAESDNNVKSKRNIFIGTTSIVVPRANTTIQSFMKDGMNRNDNNSSSK
;
A
#
# COMPACT_ATOMS: atom_id res chain seq x y z
N MET A 1 35.69 13.71 21.97
CA MET A 1 34.42 13.32 22.61
C MET A 1 33.83 12.22 21.76
N SER A 2 34.03 10.98 22.18
CA SER A 2 33.54 9.77 21.51
C SER A 2 32.06 9.58 21.86
N GLY A 3 31.18 9.75 20.87
CA GLY A 3 29.72 9.65 21.01
C GLY A 3 29.19 8.21 20.97
N ASP A 4 29.94 7.24 21.48
CA ASP A 4 29.56 5.82 21.49
C ASP A 4 28.89 5.43 22.82
N ILE A 5 27.80 6.13 23.17
CA ILE A 5 26.86 5.72 24.23
C ILE A 5 25.50 5.49 23.57
N TYR A 6 25.39 4.42 22.80
CA TYR A 6 24.11 3.75 22.55
C TYR A 6 24.30 2.28 22.92
N GLY A 7 24.21 2.02 24.22
CA GLY A 7 24.26 0.67 24.77
C GLY A 7 22.94 -0.05 24.57
N GLY A 8 22.87 -0.89 23.54
CA GLY A 8 22.20 -2.20 23.64
C GLY A 8 20.67 -2.28 23.71
N ASP A 9 19.93 -1.25 23.31
CA ASP A 9 18.47 -1.31 23.08
C ASP A 9 18.12 -0.94 21.64
N GLU A 10 18.71 -1.66 20.69
CA GLU A 10 18.21 -1.70 19.32
C GLU A 10 16.84 -2.39 19.36
N VAL A 11 15.79 -1.62 19.64
CA VAL A 11 14.40 -2.10 19.70
C VAL A 11 14.07 -2.79 18.38
N GLY A 12 13.97 -4.13 18.40
CA GLY A 12 13.71 -4.99 17.24
C GLY A 12 12.31 -4.85 16.63
N GLY A 13 11.74 -3.65 16.66
CA GLY A 13 10.42 -3.32 16.16
C GLY A 13 10.48 -2.56 14.83
N ILE A 14 9.48 -2.81 13.98
CA ILE A 14 9.21 -2.02 12.78
C ILE A 14 8.09 -1.05 13.12
N VAL A 15 8.30 0.23 12.82
CA VAL A 15 7.30 1.28 13.00
C VAL A 15 6.62 1.55 11.67
N PHE A 16 5.29 1.54 11.66
CA PHE A 16 4.47 1.94 10.51
C PHE A 16 3.70 3.22 10.85
N ASP A 17 3.90 4.27 10.06
CA ASP A 17 3.19 5.54 10.15
C ASP A 17 2.35 5.74 8.88
N ALA A 18 1.06 5.48 8.98
CA ALA A 18 0.10 5.61 7.88
C ALA A 18 -0.56 6.99 7.92
N GLY A 19 0.06 7.97 7.28
CA GLY A 19 -0.50 9.31 7.10
C GLY A 19 -1.44 9.40 5.90
N SER A 20 -2.23 10.47 5.83
CA SER A 20 -3.15 10.70 4.70
C SER A 20 -2.44 11.05 3.39
N HIS A 21 -1.19 11.54 3.45
CA HIS A 21 -0.41 11.94 2.28
C HIS A 21 0.86 11.11 2.09
N SER A 22 1.53 10.75 3.19
CA SER A 22 2.75 9.94 3.22
C SER A 22 2.55 8.70 4.10
N PHE A 23 3.13 7.60 3.65
CA PHE A 23 3.30 6.37 4.42
C PHE A 23 4.78 6.20 4.71
N ARG A 24 5.13 6.08 5.99
CA ARG A 24 6.51 5.99 6.45
C ARG A 24 6.74 4.70 7.22
N VAL A 25 7.94 4.16 7.07
CA VAL A 25 8.37 2.93 7.75
C VAL A 25 9.82 3.07 8.19
N GLY A 26 10.15 2.55 9.37
CA GLY A 26 11.51 2.57 9.91
C GLY A 26 11.67 1.59 11.07
N PHE A 27 12.90 1.45 11.58
CA PHE A 27 13.12 0.70 12.81
C PHE A 27 12.85 1.59 14.02
N ALA A 28 12.34 0.99 15.09
CA ALA A 28 12.16 1.71 16.34
C ALA A 28 13.51 2.23 16.85
N GLY A 29 13.52 3.41 17.46
CA GLY A 29 14.73 4.05 18.00
C GLY A 29 15.61 4.77 16.98
N GLU A 30 15.31 4.71 15.68
CA GLU A 30 16.04 5.48 14.66
C GLU A 30 15.55 6.92 14.54
N GLU A 31 16.45 7.83 14.15
CA GLU A 31 16.15 9.26 14.02
C GLU A 31 15.26 9.58 12.80
N TYR A 32 15.39 8.81 11.71
CA TYR A 32 14.69 9.05 10.44
C TYR A 32 14.01 7.78 9.93
N PRO A 33 12.83 7.89 9.28
CA PRO A 33 12.21 6.75 8.62
C PRO A 33 13.10 6.24 7.47
N LYS A 34 13.12 4.92 7.27
CA LYS A 34 13.88 4.29 6.18
C LYS A 34 13.13 4.26 4.87
N GLY A 35 11.81 4.26 4.92
CA GLY A 35 10.96 4.39 3.75
C GLY A 35 9.99 5.55 3.92
N ASP A 36 9.86 6.37 2.88
CA ASP A 36 8.80 7.36 2.72
C ASP A 36 8.22 7.19 1.32
N MET A 37 6.92 6.90 1.25
CA MET A 37 6.21 6.75 0.00
C MET A 37 4.84 7.45 0.07
N PRO A 38 4.28 7.88 -1.07
CA PRO A 38 2.94 8.45 -1.11
C PRO A 38 1.88 7.48 -0.58
N SER A 39 0.88 7.98 0.16
CA SER A 39 -0.30 7.22 0.62
C SER A 39 -1.34 6.99 -0.50
N PHE A 40 -0.85 6.89 -1.73
CA PHE A 40 -1.63 6.72 -2.94
C PHE A 40 -1.16 5.45 -3.65
N VAL A 41 -2.07 4.79 -4.34
CA VAL A 41 -1.79 3.65 -5.19
C VAL A 41 -2.46 3.85 -6.54
N ALA A 42 -1.79 3.44 -7.61
CA ALA A 42 -2.39 3.40 -8.93
C ALA A 42 -2.96 2.01 -9.18
N VAL A 43 -4.25 1.93 -9.45
CA VAL A 43 -5.00 0.68 -9.68
C VAL A 43 -5.41 0.64 -11.14
N ARG A 44 -4.94 -0.38 -11.85
CA ARG A 44 -5.38 -0.69 -13.21
C ARG A 44 -6.33 -1.87 -13.18
N GLU A 45 -7.53 -1.66 -13.71
CA GLU A 45 -8.50 -2.73 -13.94
C GLU A 45 -8.07 -3.49 -15.19
N ILE A 46 -7.93 -4.81 -15.04
CA ILE A 46 -7.63 -5.71 -16.16
C ILE A 46 -8.97 -6.32 -16.55
N GLU A 47 -9.40 -6.06 -17.78
CA GLU A 47 -10.51 -6.82 -18.36
C GLU A 47 -10.04 -8.28 -18.48
N PRO A 48 -10.87 -9.26 -18.09
CA PRO A 48 -10.50 -10.66 -18.27
C PRO A 48 -10.44 -10.94 -19.78
N ASP A 49 -9.24 -10.92 -20.36
CA ASP A 49 -9.02 -11.46 -21.68
C ASP A 49 -9.52 -12.91 -21.68
N GLY A 50 -10.38 -13.23 -22.65
CA GLY A 50 -11.11 -14.49 -22.76
C GLY A 50 -10.26 -15.72 -23.07
N ASP A 51 -8.96 -15.68 -22.77
CA ASP A 51 -7.99 -16.70 -23.12
C ASP A 51 -7.38 -17.30 -21.84
N ILE A 52 -7.97 -18.44 -21.45
CA ILE A 52 -7.41 -19.71 -20.93
C ILE A 52 -6.10 -19.61 -20.11
N GLU A 53 -6.01 -20.37 -19.00
CA GLU A 53 -4.83 -20.59 -18.10
C GLU A 53 -4.91 -19.90 -16.71
N SER A 54 -6.07 -19.86 -16.07
CA SER A 54 -6.10 -19.85 -14.58
C SER A 54 -7.23 -20.73 -14.08
N LYS A 55 -7.11 -22.02 -14.40
CA LYS A 55 -8.03 -23.07 -13.97
C LYS A 55 -7.36 -24.02 -12.99
N GLU A 56 -6.58 -23.48 -12.06
CA GLU A 56 -6.06 -24.26 -10.93
C GLU A 56 -5.85 -23.29 -9.75
N ILE A 57 -6.30 -23.71 -8.56
CA ILE A 57 -6.60 -22.92 -7.35
C ILE A 57 -7.98 -22.22 -7.40
N ALA A 58 -9.02 -22.99 -7.71
CA ALA A 58 -10.40 -22.67 -7.40
C ALA A 58 -10.92 -23.61 -6.31
N GLU A 59 -10.47 -23.39 -5.06
CA GLU A 59 -11.19 -23.92 -3.90
C GLU A 59 -11.30 -22.83 -2.84
N SER A 60 -12.55 -22.43 -2.58
CA SER A 60 -13.01 -21.71 -1.40
C SER A 60 -12.77 -20.19 -1.38
N ASP A 61 -13.55 -19.43 -2.15
CA ASP A 61 -14.35 -18.30 -1.61
C ASP A 61 -15.10 -17.58 -2.75
N ASN A 62 -16.39 -17.33 -2.52
CA ASN A 62 -17.33 -16.67 -3.44
C ASN A 62 -17.04 -15.17 -3.60
N ASN A 63 -15.91 -14.80 -4.20
CA ASN A 63 -15.67 -13.44 -4.64
C ASN A 63 -14.70 -13.46 -5.83
N VAL A 64 -15.25 -13.52 -7.05
CA VAL A 64 -14.50 -13.32 -8.29
C VAL A 64 -14.03 -11.86 -8.31
N LYS A 65 -12.96 -11.55 -7.56
CA LYS A 65 -12.30 -10.24 -7.62
C LYS A 65 -11.69 -10.13 -9.00
N SER A 66 -12.13 -9.14 -9.78
CA SER A 66 -11.48 -8.79 -11.03
C SER A 66 -9.96 -8.67 -10.80
N LYS A 67 -9.15 -9.24 -11.69
CA LYS A 67 -7.70 -9.11 -11.60
C LYS A 67 -7.36 -7.62 -11.72
N ARG A 68 -6.61 -7.08 -10.75
CA ARG A 68 -6.20 -5.68 -10.73
C ARG A 68 -4.68 -5.60 -10.61
N ASN A 69 -4.05 -4.78 -11.43
CA ASN A 69 -2.65 -4.45 -11.28
C ASN A 69 -2.52 -3.24 -10.35
N ILE A 70 -1.71 -3.36 -9.31
CA ILE A 70 -1.48 -2.30 -8.32
C ILE A 70 -0.05 -1.80 -8.47
N PHE A 71 0.11 -0.49 -8.64
CA PHE A 71 1.39 0.18 -8.71
C PHE A 71 1.58 1.06 -7.47
N ILE A 72 2.70 0.84 -6.77
CA ILE A 72 3.04 1.50 -5.50
C ILE A 72 4.37 2.25 -5.67
N GLY A 73 4.54 3.31 -4.89
CA GLY A 73 5.77 4.10 -4.82
C GLY A 73 5.79 5.29 -5.77
N THR A 74 6.77 6.16 -5.58
CA THR A 74 6.82 7.48 -6.20
C THR A 74 6.95 7.43 -7.72
N THR A 75 7.81 6.57 -8.24
CA THR A 75 8.10 6.50 -9.69
C THR A 75 7.00 5.79 -10.47
N SER A 76 6.40 4.75 -9.89
CA SER A 76 5.44 3.91 -10.61
C SER A 76 4.08 4.58 -10.75
N ILE A 77 3.64 5.37 -9.76
CA ILE A 77 2.30 6.00 -9.73
C ILE A 77 2.17 7.12 -10.78
N VAL A 78 3.25 7.86 -11.06
CA VAL A 78 3.21 9.02 -11.96
C VAL A 78 3.22 8.65 -13.45
N VAL A 79 3.46 7.38 -13.78
CA VAL A 79 3.50 6.94 -15.18
C VAL A 79 2.06 6.80 -15.71
N PRO A 80 1.67 7.59 -16.73
CA PRO A 80 0.33 7.55 -17.30
C PRO A 80 0.09 6.21 -17.99
N ARG A 81 -1.07 5.62 -17.72
CA ARG A 81 -1.45 4.29 -18.19
C ARG A 81 -2.95 4.30 -18.52
N ALA A 82 -3.33 3.63 -19.61
CA ALA A 82 -4.75 3.40 -19.90
C ALA A 82 -5.41 2.62 -18.75
N ASN A 83 -6.69 2.91 -18.52
CA ASN A 83 -7.55 2.24 -17.53
C ASN A 83 -6.94 2.17 -16.12
N THR A 84 -6.18 3.19 -15.72
CA THR A 84 -5.49 3.26 -14.43
C THR A 84 -5.96 4.47 -13.65
N THR A 85 -6.41 4.27 -12.42
CA THR A 85 -6.88 5.32 -11.51
C THR A 85 -5.99 5.41 -10.28
N ILE A 86 -5.75 6.62 -9.78
CA ILE A 86 -5.00 6.84 -8.54
C ILE A 86 -6.00 6.96 -7.40
N GLN A 87 -5.79 6.19 -6.34
CA GLN A 87 -6.67 6.13 -5.18
C GLN A 87 -5.83 6.23 -3.91
N SER A 88 -6.34 6.89 -2.86
CA SER A 88 -5.74 6.85 -1.53
C SER A 88 -6.43 5.79 -0.67
N PHE A 89 -5.65 5.09 0.15
CA PHE A 89 -6.18 4.17 1.15
C PHE A 89 -6.57 4.87 2.47
N MET A 90 -6.30 6.17 2.59
CA MET A 90 -6.63 6.98 3.76
C MET A 90 -7.68 8.04 3.41
N LYS A 91 -8.54 8.35 4.37
CA LYS A 91 -9.46 9.49 4.33
C LYS A 91 -9.54 10.09 5.72
N ASP A 92 -9.24 11.38 5.86
CA ASP A 92 -9.32 12.12 7.13
C ASP A 92 -8.53 11.45 8.28
N GLY A 93 -7.36 10.86 7.97
CA GLY A 93 -6.54 10.15 8.96
C GLY A 93 -7.04 8.75 9.33
N MET A 94 -8.10 8.26 8.69
CA MET A 94 -8.66 6.93 8.89
C MET A 94 -8.46 6.05 7.67
N ASN A 95 -8.43 4.72 7.88
CA ASN A 95 -8.44 3.79 6.77
C ASN A 95 -9.75 3.93 5.97
N ARG A 96 -9.62 4.12 4.66
CA ARG A 96 -10.75 4.27 3.77
C ARG A 96 -11.36 2.90 3.49
N ASN A 97 -12.64 2.73 3.84
CA ASN A 97 -13.43 1.55 3.49
C ASN A 97 -14.58 1.96 2.57
N ASP A 98 -14.42 1.77 1.26
CA ASP A 98 -15.42 2.14 0.25
C ASP A 98 -16.60 1.15 0.19
N ASN A 99 -16.58 0.07 0.97
CA ASN A 99 -17.65 -0.94 1.00
C ASN A 99 -18.93 -0.49 1.74
N ASN A 100 -19.00 0.76 2.24
CA ASN A 100 -20.19 1.26 2.93
C ASN A 100 -20.47 2.75 2.60
N SER A 101 -20.56 3.08 1.32
CA SER A 101 -21.03 4.40 0.86
C SER A 101 -22.50 4.42 0.41
N SER A 102 -23.33 3.60 1.07
CA SER A 102 -24.78 3.66 0.98
C SER A 102 -25.42 3.60 2.37
N SER A 103 -25.19 4.61 3.20
CA SER A 103 -26.19 5.02 4.20
C SER A 103 -25.92 6.42 4.76
N LYS A 104 -26.87 7.31 4.45
CA LYS A 104 -27.13 8.67 4.96
C LYS A 104 -26.37 9.83 4.33
#